data_AF-A0A3M2DLB0-F1
#
_entry.id   AF-A0A3M2DLB0-F1
#
_cell.length_a   1.000
_cell.length_b   1.000
_cell.length_c   1.000
_cell.angle_alpha   90.00
_cell.angle_beta   90.00
_cell.angle_gamma   90.00
#
_symmetry.space_group_name_H-M   'P 1'
#
loop_
_entity.id
_entity.type
_entity.pdbx_description
1 polymer ?
#
loop_
_entity_poly.entity_id
_entity_poly.type
_entity_poly.pdbx_seq_one_letter_code
_entity_poly.pdbx_strand_id
1 'polypeptide(L)'
;MATHRRFRSHRAAVGLAVAGALVTAPARAEDAGPAGGGDRTSLDYFSEQGQKPLTYWVEPPRTRGQKIVLASLAGATLAAGGLGLYFHLESKRASDEVSRFSGDHSGLVYTDEVDRRRRDALDNRTRAIAMYATGGVLLVGTVAYFIWTSPDPVERSYADDAEEAGRQTWWTPVPGGAVAGASWTF
;
A
#
# COMPACT_ATOMS: atom_id res chain seq x y z
N MET A 1 39.69 -24.79 -40.01
CA MET A 1 39.63 -25.15 -38.57
C MET A 1 38.68 -24.18 -37.88
N ALA A 2 37.44 -24.62 -37.62
CA ALA A 2 36.39 -23.79 -37.02
C ALA A 2 36.26 -24.10 -35.52
N THR A 3 36.53 -23.11 -34.68
CA THR A 3 36.46 -23.21 -33.22
C THR A 3 35.04 -22.95 -32.73
N HIS A 4 34.32 -24.02 -32.41
CA HIS A 4 33.01 -23.97 -31.76
C HIS A 4 33.11 -23.38 -30.34
N ARG A 5 32.67 -22.14 -30.14
CA ARG A 5 32.40 -21.56 -28.81
C ARG A 5 31.09 -22.10 -28.27
N ARG A 6 31.16 -22.92 -27.21
CA ARG A 6 29.99 -23.41 -26.46
C ARG A 6 29.42 -22.28 -25.59
N PHE A 7 28.25 -21.78 -25.95
CA PHE A 7 27.44 -20.91 -25.09
C PHE A 7 26.85 -21.74 -23.94
N ARG A 8 27.38 -21.57 -22.72
CA ARG A 8 26.75 -22.07 -21.50
C ARG A 8 25.59 -21.14 -21.14
N SER A 9 24.36 -21.52 -21.49
CA SER A 9 23.15 -20.86 -21.02
C SER A 9 22.87 -21.25 -19.56
N HIS A 10 23.25 -20.41 -18.62
CA HIS A 10 22.79 -20.51 -17.24
C HIS A 10 21.31 -20.12 -17.18
N ARG A 11 20.42 -21.11 -17.22
CA ARG A 11 19.01 -20.94 -16.91
C ARG A 11 18.88 -20.70 -15.40
N ALA A 12 18.75 -19.43 -15.01
CA ALA A 12 18.36 -19.07 -13.65
C ALA A 12 16.92 -19.53 -13.42
N ALA A 13 16.76 -20.57 -12.60
CA ALA A 13 15.47 -21.02 -12.11
C ALA A 13 14.96 -20.00 -11.09
N VAL A 14 14.12 -19.07 -11.54
CA VAL A 14 13.37 -18.17 -10.66
C VAL A 14 12.12 -18.92 -10.20
N GLY A 15 12.26 -19.68 -9.12
CA GLY A 15 11.13 -20.24 -8.38
C GLY A 15 10.56 -19.16 -7.45
N LEU A 16 9.51 -18.47 -7.89
CA LEU A 16 8.75 -17.55 -7.04
C LEU A 16 7.64 -18.32 -6.34
N ALA A 17 7.89 -18.76 -5.11
CA ALA A 17 6.87 -19.31 -4.23
C ALA A 17 6.01 -18.17 -3.67
N VAL A 18 4.79 -18.02 -4.19
CA VAL A 18 3.78 -17.12 -3.64
C VAL A 18 3.10 -17.85 -2.48
N ALA A 19 3.60 -17.63 -1.26
CA ALA A 19 2.94 -18.08 -0.05
C ALA A 19 1.77 -17.12 0.26
N GLY A 20 0.55 -17.56 -0.04
CA GLY A 20 -0.67 -16.88 0.33
C GLY A 20 -0.91 -16.97 1.83
N ALA A 21 -0.79 -15.83 2.52
CA ALA A 21 -1.28 -15.70 3.89
C ALA A 21 -2.77 -15.31 3.84
N LEU A 22 -3.64 -16.29 4.07
CA LEU A 22 -5.04 -16.05 4.45
C LEU A 22 -5.04 -15.29 5.77
N VAL A 23 -5.41 -14.01 5.76
CA VAL A 23 -5.70 -13.24 6.98
C VAL A 23 -7.16 -13.49 7.34
N THR A 24 -7.39 -14.38 8.31
CA THR A 24 -8.69 -14.58 8.95
C THR A 24 -8.95 -13.44 9.92
N ALA A 25 -9.99 -12.63 9.66
CA ALA A 25 -10.47 -11.61 10.57
C ALA A 25 -11.22 -12.25 11.76
N PRO A 26 -11.00 -11.80 13.02
CA PRO A 26 -11.80 -12.28 14.14
C PRO A 26 -13.22 -11.67 14.07
N ALA A 27 -14.23 -12.54 14.14
CA ALA A 27 -15.62 -12.16 14.28
C ALA A 27 -15.86 -11.53 15.66
N ARG A 28 -16.42 -10.32 15.68
CA ARG A 28 -16.78 -9.56 16.88
C ARG A 28 -18.10 -10.10 17.42
N ALA A 29 -18.11 -10.58 18.66
CA ALA A 29 -19.32 -11.01 19.35
C ALA A 29 -20.17 -9.79 19.73
N GLU A 30 -21.40 -9.75 19.26
CA GLU A 30 -22.43 -8.82 19.69
C GLU A 30 -23.10 -9.38 20.94
N ASP A 31 -22.76 -8.83 22.11
CA ASP A 31 -23.49 -9.13 23.35
C ASP A 31 -24.74 -8.25 23.45
N ALA A 32 -25.88 -8.93 23.43
CA ALA A 32 -27.22 -8.38 23.60
C ALA A 32 -27.41 -7.77 24.99
N GLY A 33 -27.89 -6.53 25.04
CA GLY A 33 -28.21 -5.82 26.27
C GLY A 33 -29.50 -6.33 26.95
N PRO A 34 -29.63 -6.17 28.28
CA PRO A 34 -30.86 -6.53 28.98
C PRO A 34 -31.91 -5.41 28.86
N ALA A 35 -33.15 -5.82 28.60
CA ALA A 35 -34.34 -4.99 28.72
C ALA A 35 -34.79 -4.92 30.18
N GLY A 36 -34.96 -3.71 30.71
CA GLY A 36 -35.54 -3.50 32.05
C GLY A 36 -35.95 -2.06 32.25
N GLY A 37 -37.27 -1.82 32.31
CA GLY A 37 -37.87 -0.51 32.55
C GLY A 37 -37.99 -0.18 34.04
N GLY A 38 -38.25 1.09 34.33
CA GLY A 38 -38.64 1.52 35.67
C GLY A 38 -38.29 2.97 35.99
N ASP A 39 -39.35 3.76 36.12
CA ASP A 39 -39.47 4.97 36.95
C ASP A 39 -38.94 6.33 36.46
N ARG A 40 -39.87 7.29 36.46
CA ARG A 40 -39.71 8.68 36.02
C ARG A 40 -39.72 9.61 37.22
N THR A 41 -38.76 9.45 38.11
CA THR A 41 -38.35 10.55 38.99
C THR A 41 -37.21 11.28 38.29
N SER A 42 -37.16 12.61 38.39
CA SER A 42 -36.09 13.42 37.79
C SER A 42 -34.73 13.01 38.38
N LEU A 43 -34.10 12.01 37.76
CA LEU A 43 -32.72 11.62 38.04
C LEU A 43 -31.85 12.81 37.68
N ASP A 44 -31.15 13.35 38.67
CA ASP A 44 -29.98 14.16 38.44
C ASP A 44 -28.86 13.23 37.96
N TYR A 45 -28.86 12.93 36.67
CA TYR A 45 -27.97 11.95 36.02
C TYR A 45 -26.46 12.28 36.13
N PHE A 46 -26.12 13.46 36.66
CA PHE A 46 -24.75 13.97 36.66
C PHE A 46 -24.10 13.99 38.05
N SER A 47 -24.84 13.80 39.15
CA SER A 47 -24.31 14.03 40.49
C SER A 47 -23.93 12.77 41.28
N GLU A 48 -24.42 11.57 40.94
CA GLU A 48 -24.23 10.38 41.80
C GLU A 48 -23.67 9.11 41.16
N GLN A 49 -23.50 9.03 39.84
CA GLN A 49 -22.75 7.92 39.26
C GLN A 49 -21.30 8.37 39.12
N GLY A 50 -20.37 7.71 39.83
CA GLY A 50 -18.94 7.85 39.62
C GLY A 50 -18.62 7.62 38.14
N GLN A 51 -18.64 8.71 37.36
CA GLN A 51 -18.47 8.68 35.92
C GLN A 51 -17.07 8.18 35.67
N LYS A 52 -16.97 6.88 35.36
CA LYS A 52 -15.72 6.32 34.85
C LYS A 52 -15.42 7.12 33.58
N PRO A 53 -14.23 7.73 33.47
CA PRO A 53 -13.90 8.53 32.30
C PRO A 53 -14.11 7.68 31.05
N LEU A 54 -14.78 8.26 30.05
CA LEU A 54 -14.99 7.59 28.76
C LEU A 54 -13.61 7.35 28.14
N THR A 55 -13.15 6.10 28.17
CA THR A 55 -11.92 5.70 27.51
C THR A 55 -12.23 5.19 26.11
N TYR A 56 -11.35 5.54 25.17
CA TYR A 56 -11.45 5.10 23.79
C TYR A 56 -10.05 4.78 23.26
N TRP A 57 -10.00 3.85 22.30
CA TRP A 57 -8.74 3.39 21.72
C TRP A 57 -8.37 4.29 20.55
N VAL A 58 -7.18 4.88 20.61
CA VAL A 58 -6.63 5.72 19.53
C VAL A 58 -5.36 5.08 19.01
N GLU A 59 -5.27 4.92 17.70
CA GLU A 59 -4.01 4.55 17.05
C GLU A 59 -3.10 5.79 17.02
N PRO A 60 -1.94 5.78 17.68
CA PRO A 60 -1.07 6.93 17.65
C PRO A 60 -0.48 7.11 16.24
N PRO A 61 -0.12 8.35 15.85
CA PRO A 61 0.38 8.62 14.52
C PRO A 61 1.74 7.96 14.30
N ARG A 62 1.93 7.32 13.13
CA ARG A 62 3.24 6.81 12.70
C ARG A 62 4.30 7.92 12.70
N THR A 63 5.52 7.55 13.08
CA THR A 63 6.66 8.47 13.10
C THR A 63 6.97 9.00 11.68
N ARG A 64 7.57 10.20 11.59
CA ARG A 64 7.98 10.78 10.29
C ARG A 64 8.90 9.82 9.51
N GLY A 65 9.81 9.13 10.20
CA GLY A 65 10.71 8.14 9.59
C GLY A 65 9.95 6.97 8.94
N GLN A 66 9.01 6.35 9.66
CA GLN A 66 8.18 5.26 9.12
C GLN A 66 7.36 5.70 7.90
N LYS A 67 6.79 6.91 7.94
CA LYS A 67 6.04 7.48 6.81
C LYS A 67 6.92 7.64 5.57
N ILE A 68 8.15 8.15 5.75
CA ILE A 68 9.11 8.30 4.66
C ILE A 68 9.48 6.95 4.07
N VAL A 69 9.81 5.95 4.91
CA VAL A 69 10.16 4.60 4.45
C VAL A 69 9.02 3.96 3.65
N LEU A 70 7.79 4.02 4.17
CA LEU A 70 6.61 3.52 3.47
C LEU A 70 6.37 4.23 2.14
N ALA A 71 6.51 5.56 2.11
CA ALA A 71 6.38 6.33 0.87
C ALA A 71 7.46 5.96 -0.16
N SER A 72 8.71 5.75 0.28
CA SER A 72 9.81 5.31 -0.59
C SER A 72 9.58 3.91 -1.13
N LEU A 73 9.11 2.97 -0.29
CA LEU A 73 8.80 1.60 -0.71
C LEU A 73 7.62 1.56 -1.70
N ALA A 74 6.57 2.32 -1.42
CA ALA A 74 5.43 2.47 -2.35
C ALA A 74 5.88 3.10 -3.68
N GLY A 75 6.70 4.15 -3.63
CA GLY A 75 7.27 4.79 -4.82
C GLY A 75 8.15 3.83 -5.65
N ALA A 76 9.02 3.06 -5.01
CA ALA A 76 9.85 2.05 -5.67
C ALA A 76 9.01 0.94 -6.31
N THR A 77 7.95 0.50 -5.63
CA THR A 77 7.00 -0.49 -6.16
C THR A 77 6.33 0.00 -7.44
N LEU A 78 5.83 1.24 -7.44
CA LEU A 78 5.22 1.86 -8.61
C LEU A 78 6.22 2.04 -9.75
N ALA A 79 7.45 2.47 -9.45
CA ALA A 79 8.50 2.62 -10.46
C ALA A 79 8.86 1.27 -11.11
N ALA A 80 9.04 0.21 -10.32
CA ALA A 80 9.32 -1.13 -10.82
C ALA A 80 8.14 -1.68 -11.65
N GLY A 81 6.90 -1.52 -11.18
CA GLY A 81 5.70 -1.91 -11.92
C GLY A 81 5.54 -1.16 -13.25
N GLY A 82 5.79 0.16 -13.25
CA GLY A 82 5.76 0.99 -14.45
C GLY A 82 6.83 0.61 -15.47
N LEU A 83 8.06 0.30 -15.01
CA LEU A 83 9.13 -0.17 -15.87
C LEU A 83 8.83 -1.57 -16.45
N GLY A 84 8.22 -2.45 -15.66
CA GLY A 84 7.71 -3.75 -16.11
C GLY A 84 6.66 -3.60 -17.22
N LEU A 85 5.73 -2.66 -17.05
CA LEU A 85 4.73 -2.34 -18.07
C LEU A 85 5.36 -1.80 -19.35
N TYR A 86 6.34 -0.91 -19.25
CA TYR A 86 7.08 -0.40 -20.40
C TYR A 86 7.70 -1.53 -21.22
N PHE A 87 8.49 -2.41 -20.60
CA PHE A 87 9.10 -3.54 -21.29
C PHE A 87 8.08 -4.55 -21.84
N HIS A 88 6.95 -4.73 -21.16
CA HIS A 88 5.87 -5.57 -21.64
C HIS A 88 5.26 -5.02 -22.94
N LEU A 89 4.98 -3.71 -22.99
CA LEU A 89 4.45 -3.05 -24.18
C LEU A 89 5.46 -3.09 -25.34
N GLU A 90 6.74 -2.92 -25.05
CA GLU A 90 7.79 -3.00 -26.07
C GLU A 90 7.94 -4.42 -26.64
N SER A 91 7.87 -5.44 -25.78
CA SER A 91 7.85 -6.84 -26.20
C SER A 91 6.65 -7.16 -27.09
N LYS A 92 5.48 -6.59 -26.78
CA LYS A 92 4.27 -6.72 -27.61
C LYS A 92 4.46 -6.05 -28.97
N ARG A 93 4.95 -4.81 -29.01
CA ARG A 93 5.21 -4.08 -30.27
C ARG A 93 6.17 -4.86 -31.18
N ALA A 94 7.28 -5.35 -30.64
CA ALA A 94 8.23 -6.16 -31.41
C ALA A 94 7.61 -7.47 -31.93
N SER A 95 6.73 -8.09 -31.15
CA SER A 95 6.00 -9.31 -31.58
C SER A 95 4.97 -9.02 -32.68
N ASP A 96 4.26 -7.89 -32.57
CA ASP A 96 3.29 -7.43 -33.57
C ASP A 96 3.99 -7.10 -34.89
N GLU A 97 5.19 -6.51 -34.84
CA GLU A 97 6.02 -6.27 -36.03
C GLU A 97 6.42 -7.57 -36.73
N VAL A 98 6.95 -8.56 -35.98
CA VAL A 98 7.29 -9.88 -36.55
C VAL A 98 6.05 -10.53 -37.19
N SER A 99 4.89 -10.39 -36.55
CA SER A 99 3.62 -10.94 -37.05
C SER A 99 3.18 -10.26 -38.35
N ARG A 100 3.39 -8.94 -38.48
CA ARG A 100 3.14 -8.20 -39.73
C ARG A 100 4.05 -8.66 -40.87
N PHE A 101 5.34 -8.87 -40.61
CA PHE A 101 6.26 -9.42 -41.61
C PHE A 101 5.88 -10.84 -42.03
N SER A 102 5.32 -11.64 -41.12
CA SER A 102 4.78 -12.95 -41.48
C SER A 102 3.49 -12.87 -42.28
N GLY A 103 2.74 -11.75 -42.29
CA GLY A 103 1.53 -11.59 -43.09
C GLY A 103 1.80 -11.39 -44.58
N ASP A 104 2.86 -10.65 -44.93
CA ASP A 104 3.37 -10.50 -46.30
C ASP A 104 4.15 -11.74 -46.72
N HIS A 105 3.43 -12.85 -46.94
CA HIS A 105 3.94 -14.13 -47.44
C HIS A 105 4.46 -14.03 -48.90
N SER A 106 5.56 -13.31 -49.11
CA SER A 106 6.30 -13.32 -50.38
C SER A 106 7.31 -14.48 -50.46
N GLY A 107 7.23 -15.47 -49.57
CA GLY A 107 8.16 -16.60 -49.54
C GLY A 107 9.58 -16.22 -49.08
N LEU A 108 9.73 -15.05 -48.44
CA LEU A 108 11.02 -14.59 -47.95
C LEU A 108 11.51 -15.44 -46.78
N VAL A 109 12.71 -15.97 -46.98
CA VAL A 109 13.53 -16.74 -46.04
C VAL A 109 13.66 -15.97 -44.72
N TYR A 110 13.62 -16.68 -43.59
CA TYR A 110 13.88 -16.14 -42.26
C TYR A 110 15.20 -15.34 -42.25
N THR A 111 15.11 -14.01 -42.24
CA THR A 111 16.28 -13.13 -42.36
C THR A 111 16.91 -12.86 -40.98
N ASP A 112 18.19 -12.47 -40.96
CA ASP A 112 18.90 -12.11 -39.73
C ASP A 112 18.21 -10.96 -38.96
N GLU A 113 17.51 -10.06 -39.67
CA GLU A 113 16.78 -8.96 -39.04
C GLU A 113 15.54 -9.44 -38.28
N VAL A 114 14.82 -10.42 -38.82
CA VAL A 114 13.68 -11.05 -38.13
C VAL A 114 14.15 -11.80 -36.89
N ASP A 115 15.28 -12.51 -36.99
CA ASP A 115 15.85 -13.21 -35.83
C ASP A 115 16.31 -12.23 -34.73
N ARG A 116 16.91 -11.10 -35.11
CA ARG A 116 17.28 -10.04 -34.16
C ARG A 116 16.05 -9.49 -33.43
N ARG A 117 14.99 -9.10 -34.16
CA ARG A 117 13.76 -8.57 -33.54
C ARG A 117 13.09 -9.60 -32.63
N ARG A 118 13.10 -10.88 -33.02
CA ARG A 118 12.62 -11.96 -32.15
C ARG A 118 13.43 -12.08 -30.87
N ARG A 119 14.77 -11.99 -30.95
CA ARG A 119 15.64 -12.00 -29.76
C ARG A 119 15.37 -10.80 -28.84
N ASP A 120 15.19 -9.61 -29.42
CA ASP A 120 14.86 -8.40 -28.67
C ASP A 120 13.49 -8.53 -27.97
N ALA A 121 12.48 -9.09 -28.65
CA ALA A 121 11.18 -9.36 -28.05
C ALA A 121 11.25 -10.31 -26.85
N LEU A 122 12.08 -11.36 -26.94
CA LEU A 122 12.31 -12.34 -25.87
C LEU A 122 13.08 -11.74 -24.69
N ASP A 123 14.08 -10.91 -24.95
CA ASP A 123 14.85 -10.23 -23.91
C ASP A 123 13.98 -9.20 -23.16
N ASN A 124 13.20 -8.39 -23.90
CA ASN A 124 12.25 -7.45 -23.31
C ASN A 124 11.16 -8.16 -22.49
N ARG A 125 10.66 -9.31 -22.94
CA ARG A 125 9.74 -10.14 -22.15
C ARG A 125 10.37 -10.58 -20.84
N THR A 126 11.62 -11.02 -20.87
CA THR A 126 12.36 -11.48 -19.69
C THR A 126 12.57 -10.34 -18.70
N ARG A 127 12.93 -9.15 -19.20
CA ARG A 127 13.06 -7.92 -18.40
C ARG A 127 11.72 -7.51 -17.78
N ALA A 128 10.63 -7.58 -18.54
CA ALA A 128 9.29 -7.28 -18.03
C ALA A 128 8.91 -8.23 -16.87
N ILE A 129 9.14 -9.53 -17.02
CA ILE A 129 8.88 -10.53 -15.97
C ILE A 129 9.74 -10.23 -14.73
N ALA A 130 11.03 -9.94 -14.91
CA ALA A 130 11.92 -9.61 -13.80
C ALA A 130 11.47 -8.36 -13.04
N MET A 131 11.04 -7.32 -13.76
CA MET A 131 10.54 -6.08 -13.15
C MET A 131 9.20 -6.26 -12.44
N TYR A 132 8.28 -7.04 -13.01
CA TYR A 132 7.03 -7.38 -12.33
C TYR A 132 7.27 -8.25 -11.09
N ALA A 133 8.18 -9.23 -11.15
CA ALA A 133 8.55 -10.02 -9.98
C ALA A 133 9.15 -9.13 -8.88
N THR A 134 10.03 -8.21 -9.25
CA THR A 134 10.64 -7.25 -8.31
C THR A 134 9.59 -6.31 -7.71
N GLY A 135 8.71 -5.75 -8.54
CA GLY A 135 7.59 -4.92 -8.08
C GLY A 135 6.62 -5.69 -7.17
N GLY A 136 6.34 -6.96 -7.47
CA GLY A 136 5.52 -7.84 -6.63
C GLY A 136 6.14 -8.08 -5.25
N VAL A 137 7.44 -8.39 -5.20
CA VAL A 137 8.17 -8.56 -3.93
C VAL A 137 8.19 -7.26 -3.13
N LEU A 138 8.43 -6.11 -3.79
CA LEU A 138 8.40 -4.80 -3.13
C LEU A 138 7.01 -4.47 -2.58
N LEU A 139 5.95 -4.77 -3.32
CA LEU A 139 4.56 -4.55 -2.86
C LEU A 139 4.26 -5.38 -1.61
N VAL A 140 4.57 -6.68 -1.65
CA VAL A 140 4.38 -7.58 -0.49
C VAL A 140 5.21 -7.11 0.70
N GLY A 141 6.48 -6.74 0.46
CA GLY A 141 7.36 -6.19 1.49
C GLY A 141 6.82 -4.88 2.09
N THR A 142 6.23 -4.01 1.28
CA THR A 142 5.62 -2.74 1.71
C THR A 142 4.44 -3.01 2.63
N VAL A 143 3.54 -3.93 2.26
CA VAL A 143 2.37 -4.31 3.08
C VAL A 143 2.82 -4.99 4.38
N ALA A 144 3.78 -5.91 4.31
CA ALA A 144 4.33 -6.57 5.50
C ALA A 144 4.97 -5.55 6.46
N TYR A 145 5.75 -4.60 5.93
CA TYR A 145 6.35 -3.53 6.72
C TYR A 145 5.29 -2.60 7.32
N PHE A 146 4.23 -2.27 6.57
CA PHE A 146 3.12 -1.47 7.07
C PHE A 146 2.44 -2.12 8.28
N ILE A 147 2.17 -3.43 8.21
CA ILE A 147 1.55 -4.19 9.30
C ILE A 147 2.51 -4.28 10.49
N TRP A 148 3.78 -4.60 10.24
CA TRP A 148 4.80 -4.75 11.29
C TRP A 148 5.09 -3.44 12.03
N THR A 149 4.91 -2.29 11.36
CA THR A 149 5.09 -0.95 11.94
C THR A 149 3.78 -0.28 12.32
N SER A 150 2.66 -1.01 12.33
CA SER A 150 1.41 -0.50 12.87
C SER A 150 1.59 -0.25 14.36
N PRO A 151 1.37 0.98 14.83
CA PRO A 151 1.48 1.27 16.24
C PRO A 151 0.35 0.59 17.02
N ASP A 152 0.66 0.11 18.21
CA ASP A 152 -0.34 -0.47 19.10
C ASP A 152 -1.36 0.61 19.51
N PRO A 153 -2.67 0.29 19.52
CA PRO A 153 -3.69 1.19 20.02
C PRO A 153 -3.40 1.56 21.47
N VAL A 154 -3.44 2.85 21.78
CA VAL A 154 -3.29 3.35 23.15
C VAL A 154 -4.67 3.77 23.65
N GLU A 155 -5.00 3.35 24.86
CA GLU A 155 -6.21 3.81 25.55
C GLU A 155 -6.02 5.29 25.93
N ARG A 156 -6.86 6.17 25.38
CA ARG A 156 -6.94 7.58 25.79
C ARG A 156 -8.21 7.82 26.58
N SER A 157 -8.13 8.66 27.60
CA SER A 157 -9.30 9.17 28.30
C SER A 157 -9.72 10.52 27.72
N TYR A 158 -11.02 10.77 27.65
CA TYR A 158 -11.55 12.09 27.25
C TYR A 158 -11.01 13.25 28.09
N ALA A 159 -10.59 12.98 29.34
CA ALA A 159 -10.02 13.99 30.22
C ALA A 159 -8.62 14.44 29.74
N ASP A 160 -7.80 13.53 29.22
CA ASP A 160 -6.46 13.84 28.71
C ASP A 160 -6.53 14.71 27.45
N ASP A 161 -7.48 14.42 26.55
CA ASP A 161 -7.68 15.20 25.33
C ASP A 161 -8.28 16.58 25.60
N ALA A 162 -9.15 16.70 26.60
CA ALA A 162 -9.69 17.99 27.02
C ALA A 162 -8.60 18.90 27.60
N GLU A 163 -7.61 18.34 28.30
CA GLU A 163 -6.47 19.08 28.81
C GLU A 163 -5.48 19.47 27.69
N GLU A 164 -5.23 18.57 26.74
CA GLU A 164 -4.37 18.84 25.57
C GLU A 164 -5.02 19.87 24.62
N ALA A 165 -6.34 19.77 24.39
CA ALA A 165 -7.13 20.77 23.69
C ALA A 165 -7.13 22.10 24.45
N GLY A 166 -7.31 22.09 25.78
CA GLY A 166 -7.25 23.26 26.65
C GLY A 166 -5.95 24.08 26.52
N ARG A 167 -4.82 23.42 26.21
CA ARG A 167 -3.53 24.07 25.94
C ARG A 167 -3.39 24.62 24.51
N GLN A 168 -4.18 24.11 23.55
CA GLN A 168 -4.24 24.59 22.16
C GLN A 168 -5.43 25.52 21.87
N THR A 169 -6.33 25.72 22.82
CA THR A 169 -7.45 26.63 22.68
C THR A 169 -7.04 28.06 23.05
N TRP A 170 -6.54 28.79 22.06
CA TRP A 170 -6.29 30.25 22.12
C TRP A 170 -7.58 31.08 22.13
N TRP A 171 -8.76 30.44 22.09
CA TRP A 171 -10.03 31.16 22.14
C TRP A 171 -10.34 31.51 23.59
N THR A 172 -10.05 32.74 23.98
CA THR A 172 -10.62 33.33 25.18
C THR A 172 -11.96 33.97 24.82
N PRO A 173 -13.07 33.58 25.46
CA PRO A 173 -14.34 34.29 25.26
C PRO A 173 -14.20 35.71 25.79
N VAL A 174 -14.35 36.69 24.90
CA VAL A 174 -14.39 38.11 25.27
C VAL A 174 -15.83 38.48 25.65
N PRO A 175 -16.07 39.22 26.75
CA PRO A 175 -17.40 39.71 27.10
C PRO A 175 -17.98 40.53 25.93
N GLY A 176 -18.99 39.98 25.24
CA GLY A 176 -19.57 40.58 24.03
C GLY A 176 -19.89 39.60 22.90
N GLY A 177 -19.49 38.31 22.99
CA GLY A 177 -19.94 37.26 22.05
C GLY A 177 -19.19 37.21 20.72
N ALA A 178 -18.11 37.98 20.55
CA ALA A 178 -17.23 37.86 19.40
C ALA A 178 -16.18 36.76 19.63
N VAL A 179 -16.15 35.76 18.76
CA VAL A 179 -15.07 34.77 18.70
C VAL A 179 -13.98 35.33 17.81
N ALA A 180 -12.87 35.79 18.41
CA ALA A 180 -11.66 36.15 17.67
C ALA A 180 -10.77 34.90 17.57
N GLY A 181 -10.65 34.33 16.37
CA GLY A 181 -9.75 33.21 16.12
C GLY A 181 -9.29 33.20 14.67
N ALA A 182 -8.06 33.62 14.43
CA ALA A 182 -7.39 33.45 13.15
C ALA A 182 -6.01 32.82 13.38
N SER A 183 -5.79 31.65 12.80
CA SER A 183 -4.56 31.36 12.06
C SER A 183 -4.81 30.21 11.08
N TRP A 184 -4.59 30.49 9.81
CA TRP A 184 -4.42 29.47 8.79
C TRP A 184 -2.92 29.37 8.56
N THR A 185 -2.33 28.20 8.80
CA THR A 185 -0.95 27.92 8.41
C THR A 185 -0.98 26.78 7.41
N PHE A 186 -0.53 27.06 6.18
CA PHE A 186 -0.39 26.11 5.07
C PHE A 186 0.77 25.14 5.30
#